data_AF-A0A0U1DKQ3-F1
#
_entry.id   AF-A0A0U1DKQ3-F1
#
_cell.length_a   1.000
_cell.length_b   1.000
_cell.length_c   1.000
_cell.angle_alpha   90.00
_cell.angle_beta   90.00
_cell.angle_gamma   90.00
#
_symmetry.space_group_name_H-M   'P 1'
#
loop_
_entity.id
_entity.type
_entity.pdbx_description
1 polymer ?
#
loop_
_entity_poly.entity_id
_entity_poly.type
_entity_poly.pdbx_seq_one_letter_code
_entity_poly.pdbx_strand_id
1 'polypeptide(L)' 'MSDDSALHEKPLEFLSSIANTGGSCDGQAILPENGHYRASCSCGTWTVEVDDPQEGLRQARIHTGSISK' A
#
# COMPACT_ATOMS: atom_id res chain seq x y z
N MET A 1 23.69 -0.58 23.25
CA MET A 1 23.85 -1.29 21.98
C MET A 1 22.54 -1.14 21.25
N SER A 2 22.45 -0.13 20.37
CA SER A 2 21.21 0.24 19.68
C SER A 2 21.60 0.53 18.24
N ASP A 3 21.55 -0.50 17.39
CA ASP A 3 21.39 -0.32 15.94
C ASP A 3 20.97 -1.63 15.25
N ASP A 4 20.13 -2.44 15.90
CA ASP A 4 19.54 -3.63 15.26
C ASP A 4 18.27 -3.19 14.51
N SER A 5 18.45 -2.28 13.55
CA SER A 5 17.42 -2.01 12.57
C SER A 5 17.47 -3.17 11.59
N ALA A 6 16.44 -4.01 11.59
CA ALA A 6 16.21 -5.04 10.55
C ALA A 6 16.22 -4.44 9.11
N LEU A 7 16.18 -3.10 8.99
CA LEU A 7 16.38 -2.34 7.77
C LEU A 7 17.84 -2.36 7.25
N HIS A 8 18.83 -2.62 8.10
CA HIS A 8 20.26 -2.57 7.74
C HIS A 8 20.84 -3.90 7.25
N GLU A 9 20.19 -5.03 7.50
CA GLU A 9 20.84 -6.31 7.23
C GLU A 9 20.82 -6.74 5.76
N LYS A 10 19.89 -6.25 4.91
CA LYS A 10 19.92 -6.57 3.47
C LYS A 10 19.34 -5.46 2.58
N PRO A 11 20.06 -4.34 2.37
CA PRO A 11 19.64 -3.28 1.45
C PRO A 11 19.36 -3.82 0.04
N LEU A 12 20.15 -4.79 -0.41
CA LEU A 12 19.99 -5.39 -1.75
C LEU A 12 18.76 -6.30 -1.87
N GLU A 13 18.41 -7.08 -0.84
CA GLU A 13 17.20 -7.90 -0.87
C GLU A 13 15.94 -7.03 -0.80
N PHE A 14 15.97 -5.95 -0.01
CA PHE A 14 14.89 -4.96 0.04
C PHE A 14 14.71 -4.25 -1.31
N LEU A 15 15.80 -3.78 -1.93
CA LEU A 15 15.78 -3.16 -3.25
C LEU A 15 15.36 -4.15 -4.35
N SER A 16 15.80 -5.41 -4.28
CA SER A 16 15.43 -6.46 -5.24
C SER A 16 13.97 -6.88 -5.08
N SER A 17 13.44 -6.88 -3.86
CA SER A 17 12.01 -7.08 -3.59
C SER A 17 11.20 -5.97 -4.26
N ILE A 18 11.55 -4.69 -4.05
CA ILE A 18 10.88 -3.55 -4.68
C ILE A 18 10.96 -3.61 -6.22
N ALA A 19 12.14 -3.93 -6.76
CA ALA A 19 12.34 -4.01 -8.21
C ALA A 19 11.55 -5.15 -8.87
N ASN A 20 11.38 -6.28 -8.17
CA ASN A 20 10.62 -7.43 -8.65
C ASN A 20 9.13 -7.37 -8.30
N THR A 21 8.72 -6.57 -7.32
CA THR A 21 7.32 -6.30 -7.01
C THR A 21 6.75 -5.16 -7.82
N GLY A 22 7.50 -4.54 -8.75
CA GLY A 22 7.07 -3.44 -9.63
C GLY A 22 5.85 -3.75 -10.49
N GLY A 23 4.73 -4.06 -9.86
CA GLY A 23 3.40 -4.04 -10.40
C GLY A 23 2.91 -2.59 -10.33
N SER A 24 1.90 -2.27 -11.11
CA SER A 24 1.38 -0.91 -11.10
C SER A 24 0.88 -0.47 -9.70
N CYS A 25 0.61 -1.40 -8.79
CA CYS A 25 -0.16 -1.17 -7.57
C CYS A 25 0.60 -1.46 -6.25
N ASP A 26 1.77 -0.85 -6.04
CA ASP A 26 2.61 -1.17 -4.86
C ASP A 26 2.31 -0.33 -3.60
N GLY A 27 1.69 0.83 -3.76
CA GLY A 27 1.38 1.76 -2.68
C GLY A 27 -0.10 2.02 -2.54
N GLN A 28 -0.58 2.12 -1.29
CA GLN A 28 -1.97 2.42 -0.97
C GLN A 28 -2.05 3.45 0.14
N ALA A 29 -3.02 4.36 0.04
CA ALA A 29 -3.31 5.34 1.07
C ALA A 29 -4.82 5.36 1.32
N ILE A 30 -5.20 5.46 2.60
CA ILE A 30 -6.58 5.71 3.03
C ILE A 30 -6.50 6.94 3.92
N LEU A 31 -6.94 8.07 3.40
CA LEU A 31 -6.78 9.36 4.05
C LEU A 31 -8.15 9.99 4.32
N PRO A 32 -8.38 10.58 5.51
CA PRO A 32 -9.60 11.33 5.77
C PRO A 32 -9.65 12.58 4.89
N GLU A 33 -10.79 12.84 4.26
CA GLU A 33 -11.03 13.98 3.38
C GLU A 33 -12.50 14.41 3.48
N ASN A 34 -12.74 15.66 3.94
CA ASN A 34 -14.07 16.27 4.02
C ASN A 34 -15.15 15.44 4.75
N GLY A 35 -14.77 14.70 5.80
CA GLY A 35 -15.71 13.85 6.56
C GLY A 35 -15.90 12.45 5.98
N HIS A 36 -15.24 12.14 4.86
CA HIS A 36 -15.15 10.81 4.25
C HIS A 36 -13.70 10.34 4.27
N TYR A 37 -13.44 9.19 3.64
CA TYR A 37 -12.11 8.68 3.40
C TYR A 37 -11.89 8.52 1.90
N ARG A 38 -10.75 9.00 1.42
CA ARG A 38 -10.27 8.71 0.07
C ARG A 38 -9.26 7.58 0.14
N ALA A 39 -9.58 6.48 -0.53
CA ALA A 39 -8.63 5.41 -0.78
C ALA A 39 -8.04 5.57 -2.17
N SER A 40 -6.71 5.52 -2.29
CA SER A 40 -6.01 5.68 -3.56
C SER A 40 -4.83 4.73 -3.67
N CYS A 41 -4.41 4.47 -4.91
CA CYS A 41 -3.24 3.66 -5.20
C CYS A 41 -2.19 4.48 -5.96
N SER A 42 -0.92 4.20 -5.70
CA SER A 42 0.22 4.80 -6.41
C SER A 42 0.23 4.50 -7.91
N CYS A 43 -0.59 3.57 -8.39
CA CYS A 43 -0.81 3.28 -9.80
C CYS A 43 -1.40 4.47 -10.59
N GLY A 44 -2.03 5.42 -9.89
CA GLY A 44 -2.70 6.58 -10.49
C GLY A 44 -3.98 6.25 -11.27
N THR A 45 -4.40 4.99 -11.34
CA THR A 45 -5.59 4.53 -12.09
C THR A 45 -6.77 4.18 -11.19
N TRP A 46 -6.57 4.20 -9.87
CA TRP A 46 -7.59 3.81 -8.90
C TRP A 46 -7.66 4.77 -7.72
N THR A 47 -8.85 5.32 -7.52
CA THR A 47 -9.23 6.16 -6.38
C THR A 47 -10.71 5.94 -6.10
N VAL A 48 -11.10 5.79 -4.83
CA VAL A 48 -12.49 5.67 -4.39
C VAL A 48 -12.73 6.51 -3.14
N GLU A 49 -13.96 6.99 -2.97
CA GLU A 49 -14.41 7.69 -1.77
C GLU A 49 -15.38 6.79 -1.00
N VAL A 50 -15.19 6.69 0.32
CA VAL A 50 -15.96 5.81 1.21
C VAL A 50 -16.22 6.51 2.54
N ASP A 51 -17.32 6.14 3.20
CA ASP A 51 -17.70 6.71 4.51
C ASP A 51 -16.97 6.03 5.67
N ASP A 52 -16.44 4.82 5.45
CA ASP A 52 -15.81 3.98 6.46
C ASP A 52 -14.39 3.57 6.03
N PRO A 53 -13.37 3.74 6.88
CA PRO A 53 -12.00 3.42 6.52
C PRO A 53 -11.75 1.92 6.37
N GLN A 54 -12.56 1.04 7.00
CA GLN A 54 -12.43 -0.40 6.82
C GLN A 54 -12.92 -0.84 5.44
N GLU A 55 -13.98 -0.22 4.93
CA GLU A 55 -14.41 -0.41 3.55
C GLU A 55 -13.35 0.06 2.56
N GLY A 56 -12.71 1.21 2.83
CA GLY A 56 -11.56 1.69 2.04
C GLY A 56 -10.42 0.69 2.00
N LEU A 57 -10.08 0.10 3.15
CA LEU A 57 -9.05 -0.94 3.27
C LEU A 57 -9.43 -2.23 2.54
N ARG A 58 -10.70 -2.65 2.61
CA ARG A 58 -11.18 -3.83 1.89
C ARG A 58 -11.05 -3.65 0.39
N GLN A 59 -11.50 -2.52 -0.14
CA GLN A 59 -11.41 -2.18 -1.56
C GLN A 59 -9.97 -2.08 -2.04
N ALA A 60 -9.09 -1.46 -1.23
CA ALA A 60 -7.65 -1.41 -1.49
C ALA A 60 -7.06 -2.82 -1.64
N ARG A 61 -7.32 -3.74 -0.70
CA ARG A 61 -6.82 -5.12 -0.76
C ARG A 61 -7.30 -5.91 -1.99
N ILE A 62 -8.51 -5.62 -2.47
CA ILE A 62 -9.03 -6.20 -3.71
C ILE A 62 -8.25 -5.64 -4.91
N HIS A 63 -8.06 -4.32 -4.96
CA HIS A 63 -7.35 -3.65 -6.03
C HIS A 63 -5.92 -4.16 -6.22
N THR A 64 -5.20 -4.44 -5.12
CA THR A 64 -3.82 -4.95 -5.16
C THR A 64 -3.72 -6.46 -5.28
N GLY A 65 -4.84 -7.17 -5.39
CA GLY A 65 -4.83 -8.63 -5.42
C GLY A 65 -4.32 -9.26 -4.11
N SER A 66 -4.24 -8.50 -3.00
CA SER A 66 -3.84 -9.03 -1.69
C SER A 66 -4.85 -10.04 -1.12
N ILE A 67 -6.08 -10.09 -1.67
CA ILE A 67 -7.11 -11.10 -1.37
C ILE A 67 -7.10 -12.25 -2.41
N SER A 68 -6.20 -12.21 -3.40
CA SER A 68 -6.09 -13.24 -4.44
C SER A 68 -4.69 -13.84 -4.49
N LYS A 69 -4.40 -14.69 -3.50
CA LYS A 69 -3.66 -15.95 -3.65
C LYS A 69 -3.80 -16.82 -2.41
#